data_AF-A0A1E3NNQ0-F1
#
_entry.id   AF-A0A1E3NNQ0-F1
#
_cell.length_a   1.000
_cell.length_b   1.000
_cell.length_c   1.000
_cell.angle_alpha   90.00
_cell.angle_beta   90.00
_cell.angle_gamma   90.00
#
_symmetry.space_group_name_H-M   'P 1'
#
loop_
_entity.id
_entity.type
_entity.pdbx_description
1 polymer ?
#
loop_
_entity_poly.entity_id
_entity_poly.type
_entity_poly.pdbx_seq_one_letter_code
_entity_poly.pdbx_strand_id
1 'polypeptide(L)'
;MATTPVPDWLQKFTGLNSWPDMNPPYIPLDFINFANIPNIPLRAPGTCPTNRLQCSFDCFKCVSHDDVYTCPRLSQTFDDGPSKFTKNLLKHLHSKATFFTLGLNVVKNPDIYLDIKNRGHLLGSHTWSHKFLPSLTNEEIIAQFEWSIWAMNATGHHLPKWYRPPYGGIDDRVRAIARMFGMQAVVWDHDSFDWQMESKPPQRTKKQILNDISRWKDQGRGIILEHDVYKSTTDLAIEINKIIGPNQMTVAECVDGINYVKEF
;
A
#
# COMPACT_ATOMS: atom_id res chain seq x y z
N MET A 1 -21.79 7.15 6.95
CA MET A 1 -21.50 6.24 5.82
C MET A 1 -21.61 4.83 6.37
N ALA A 2 -22.25 3.92 5.63
CA ALA A 2 -22.38 2.54 6.08
C ALA A 2 -21.03 1.82 5.90
N THR A 3 -20.58 1.09 6.91
CA THR A 3 -19.42 0.21 6.82
C THR A 3 -19.76 -1.03 5.98
N THR A 4 -18.80 -1.63 5.29
CA THR A 4 -18.99 -2.93 4.64
C THR A 4 -19.38 -3.97 5.71
N PRO A 5 -20.51 -4.67 5.59
CA PRO A 5 -20.83 -5.77 6.50
C PRO A 5 -19.89 -6.96 6.25
N VAL A 6 -19.64 -7.79 7.27
CA VAL A 6 -18.96 -9.07 7.06
C VAL A 6 -19.89 -9.97 6.23
N PRO A 7 -19.49 -10.44 5.04
CA PRO A 7 -20.37 -11.24 4.20
C PRO A 7 -20.56 -12.65 4.76
N ASP A 8 -21.71 -13.28 4.47
CA ASP A 8 -22.08 -14.60 5.00
C ASP A 8 -21.02 -15.68 4.78
N TRP A 9 -20.34 -15.66 3.63
CA TRP A 9 -19.27 -16.63 3.34
C TRP A 9 -18.10 -16.48 4.32
N LEU A 10 -17.75 -15.25 4.69
CA LEU A 10 -16.64 -14.98 5.60
C LEU A 10 -17.05 -15.27 7.04
N GLN A 11 -18.30 -14.99 7.41
CA GLN A 11 -18.86 -15.39 8.71
C GLN A 11 -18.83 -16.92 8.87
N LYS A 12 -19.27 -17.67 7.84
CA LYS A 12 -19.23 -19.14 7.86
C LYS A 12 -17.82 -19.70 7.93
N PHE A 13 -16.86 -19.04 7.29
CA PHE A 13 -15.47 -19.46 7.26
C PHE A 13 -14.74 -19.17 8.58
N THR A 14 -14.94 -17.99 9.16
CA THR A 14 -14.18 -17.51 10.33
C THR A 14 -14.93 -17.64 11.66
N GLY A 15 -16.25 -17.77 11.63
CA GLY A 15 -17.12 -17.67 12.80
C GLY A 15 -17.31 -16.24 13.33
N LEU A 16 -16.77 -15.22 12.66
CA LEU A 16 -16.82 -13.82 13.12
C LEU A 16 -17.96 -13.05 12.48
N ASN A 17 -18.71 -12.31 13.31
CA ASN A 17 -19.83 -11.47 12.86
C ASN A 17 -19.44 -9.99 12.65
N SER A 18 -18.19 -9.63 12.93
CA SER A 18 -17.64 -8.29 12.78
C SER A 18 -16.21 -8.35 12.26
N TRP A 19 -15.81 -7.34 11.51
CA TRP A 19 -14.40 -7.16 11.14
C TRP A 19 -13.53 -7.02 12.40
N PRO A 20 -12.31 -7.57 12.40
CA PRO A 20 -11.43 -7.49 13.56
C PRO A 20 -10.91 -6.08 13.81
N ASP A 21 -10.34 -5.86 14.99
CA ASP A 21 -9.64 -4.61 15.30
C ASP A 21 -8.25 -4.57 14.64
N MET A 22 -7.34 -3.73 15.13
CA MET A 22 -5.98 -3.56 14.59
C MET A 22 -5.09 -4.82 14.66
N ASN A 23 -5.47 -5.85 15.42
CA ASN A 23 -4.73 -7.10 15.50
C ASN A 23 -5.66 -8.22 15.04
N PRO A 24 -5.71 -8.52 13.73
CA PRO A 24 -6.60 -9.52 13.19
C PRO A 24 -6.14 -10.92 13.61
N PRO A 25 -7.07 -11.86 13.87
CA PRO A 25 -6.70 -13.24 14.17
C PRO A 25 -6.14 -13.92 12.93
N TYR A 26 -5.16 -14.81 13.14
CA TYR A 26 -4.70 -15.72 12.09
C TYR A 26 -5.76 -16.80 11.82
N ILE A 27 -6.16 -16.92 10.56
CA ILE A 27 -7.04 -17.99 10.09
C ILE A 27 -6.21 -18.89 9.16
N PRO A 28 -6.07 -20.20 9.45
CA PRO A 28 -5.31 -21.09 8.59
C PRO A 28 -5.92 -21.20 7.18
N LEU A 29 -5.06 -21.13 6.17
CA LEU A 29 -5.42 -21.35 4.76
C LEU A 29 -4.59 -22.50 4.19
N ASP A 30 -5.23 -23.40 3.45
CA ASP A 30 -4.61 -24.65 2.96
C ASP A 30 -3.40 -24.44 2.04
N PHE A 31 -3.31 -23.29 1.37
CA PHE A 31 -2.19 -22.98 0.48
C PHE A 31 -0.97 -22.38 1.20
N ILE A 32 -1.08 -22.07 2.50
CA ILE A 32 0.03 -21.52 3.28
C ILE A 32 1.01 -22.64 3.62
N ASN A 33 2.27 -22.44 3.22
CA ASN A 33 3.34 -23.39 3.49
C ASN A 33 4.50 -22.71 4.23
N PHE A 34 4.56 -22.90 5.54
CA PHE A 34 5.62 -22.33 6.39
C PHE A 34 7.03 -22.82 6.05
N ALA A 35 7.19 -24.00 5.42
CA ALA A 35 8.51 -24.53 5.06
C ALA A 35 9.23 -23.68 4.01
N ASN A 36 8.48 -22.89 3.23
CA ASN A 36 9.03 -22.00 2.21
C ASN A 36 9.40 -20.60 2.74
N ILE A 37 9.21 -20.36 4.05
CA ILE A 37 9.47 -19.07 4.66
C ILE A 37 10.90 -19.05 5.23
N PRO A 38 11.78 -18.14 4.79
CA PRO A 38 13.11 -18.00 5.36
C PRO A 38 13.07 -17.74 6.87
N ASN A 39 13.94 -18.41 7.62
CA ASN A 39 14.09 -18.18 9.05
C ASN A 39 14.89 -16.89 9.31
N ILE A 40 14.17 -15.77 9.39
CA ILE A 40 14.71 -14.43 9.65
C ILE A 40 14.19 -13.94 11.00
N PRO A 41 15.08 -13.48 11.92
CA PRO A 41 14.66 -12.95 13.21
C PRO A 41 13.74 -11.73 13.09
N LEU A 42 12.78 -11.63 14.01
CA LEU A 42 11.92 -10.46 14.13
C LEU A 42 12.75 -9.23 14.51
N ARG A 43 12.35 -8.06 14.02
CA ARG A 43 13.03 -6.79 14.33
C ARG A 43 12.06 -5.63 14.45
N ALA A 44 12.39 -4.69 15.33
CA ALA A 44 11.64 -3.47 15.51
C ALA A 44 11.91 -2.46 14.36
N PRO A 45 11.02 -1.48 14.14
CA PRO A 45 11.29 -0.37 13.23
C PRO A 45 12.60 0.33 13.60
N GLY A 46 13.41 0.67 12.59
CA GLY A 46 14.69 1.36 12.79
C GLY A 46 15.83 0.49 13.30
N THR A 47 15.60 -0.80 13.58
CA THR A 47 16.69 -1.75 13.85
C THR A 47 16.99 -2.57 12.60
N CYS A 48 18.28 -2.56 12.22
CA CYS A 48 18.76 -3.21 11.01
C CYS A 48 19.81 -4.27 11.34
N PRO A 49 19.80 -5.42 10.66
CA PRO A 49 20.82 -6.43 10.85
C PRO A 49 22.19 -5.87 10.47
N THR A 50 23.24 -6.34 11.13
CA THR A 50 24.62 -5.91 10.83
C THR A 50 25.15 -6.56 9.55
N ASN A 51 24.63 -7.73 9.18
CA ASN A 51 24.96 -8.41 7.94
C ASN A 51 23.95 -8.05 6.83
N ARG A 52 24.43 -7.91 5.59
CA ARG A 52 23.61 -7.63 4.39
C ARG A 52 23.18 -8.90 3.67
N LEU A 53 23.16 -10.04 4.36
CA LEU A 53 22.77 -11.32 3.77
C LEU A 53 21.27 -11.39 3.48
N GLN A 54 20.48 -10.55 4.14
CA GLN A 54 19.03 -10.45 3.96
C GLN A 54 18.69 -9.18 3.18
N CYS A 55 17.86 -9.31 2.16
CA CYS A 55 17.43 -8.17 1.38
C CYS A 55 16.32 -7.41 2.14
N SER A 56 16.62 -6.23 2.65
CA SER A 56 15.64 -5.34 3.30
C SER A 56 15.62 -3.96 2.67
N PHE A 57 14.42 -3.48 2.32
CA PHE A 57 14.24 -2.17 1.69
C PHE A 57 14.39 -1.03 2.71
N ASP A 58 13.76 -1.13 3.88
CA ASP A 58 13.87 -0.12 4.92
C ASP A 58 15.29 0.03 5.47
N CYS A 59 16.06 -1.06 5.56
CA CYS A 59 17.43 -1.00 6.05
C CYS A 59 18.47 -0.63 5.00
N PHE A 60 18.37 -1.20 3.80
CA PHE A 60 19.44 -1.14 2.81
C PHE A 60 19.00 -0.66 1.44
N LYS A 61 17.73 -0.27 1.29
CA LYS A 61 17.09 -0.02 -0.01
C LYS A 61 17.27 -1.21 -0.97
N CYS A 62 17.38 -2.42 -0.41
CA CYS A 62 17.49 -3.64 -1.19
C CYS A 62 16.13 -4.03 -1.74
N VAL A 63 16.09 -4.25 -3.05
CA VAL A 63 14.91 -4.67 -3.81
C VAL A 63 15.15 -6.06 -4.37
N SER A 64 14.17 -6.95 -4.24
CA SER A 64 14.21 -8.25 -4.91
C SER A 64 13.91 -8.08 -6.40
N HIS A 65 14.25 -9.09 -7.20
CA HIS A 65 14.08 -9.07 -8.66
C HIS A 65 12.64 -8.80 -9.14
N ASP A 66 11.64 -9.14 -8.31
CA ASP A 66 10.22 -9.01 -8.58
C ASP A 66 9.55 -7.86 -7.80
N ASP A 67 10.32 -7.06 -7.04
CA ASP A 67 9.82 -5.84 -6.42
C ASP A 67 9.70 -4.74 -7.48
N VAL A 68 8.58 -4.02 -7.50
CA VAL A 68 8.43 -2.81 -8.33
C VAL A 68 9.00 -1.61 -7.57
N TYR A 69 10.18 -1.14 -7.99
CA TYR A 69 10.91 -0.04 -7.34
C TYR A 69 10.82 1.30 -8.07
N THR A 70 10.69 1.27 -9.39
CA THR A 70 10.68 2.46 -10.24
C THR A 70 9.70 2.27 -11.40
N CYS A 71 9.47 3.32 -12.16
CA CYS A 71 8.57 3.35 -13.30
C CYS A 71 9.23 4.11 -14.46
N PRO A 72 9.07 3.69 -15.73
CA PRO A 72 9.62 4.42 -16.89
C PRO A 72 8.97 5.80 -17.10
N ARG A 73 7.85 6.08 -16.43
CA ARG A 73 7.22 7.40 -16.33
C ARG A 73 7.01 7.75 -14.86
N LEU A 74 6.66 9.01 -14.59
CA LEU A 74 6.29 9.42 -13.23
C LEU A 74 4.96 8.73 -12.85
N SER A 75 4.88 8.17 -11.65
CA SER A 75 3.72 7.45 -11.14
C SER A 75 3.38 7.94 -9.74
N GLN A 76 2.28 8.69 -9.60
CA GLN A 76 1.75 9.05 -8.28
C GLN A 76 1.12 7.84 -7.58
N THR A 77 1.49 7.66 -6.31
CA THR A 77 0.95 6.59 -5.49
C THR A 77 0.58 7.09 -4.09
N PHE A 78 -0.53 6.58 -3.54
CA PHE A 78 -1.11 7.05 -2.29
C PHE A 78 -1.30 5.91 -1.29
N ASP A 79 -0.78 6.09 -0.09
CA ASP A 79 -0.84 5.12 1.01
C ASP A 79 -1.85 5.54 2.10
N ASP A 80 -2.19 4.57 2.94
CA ASP A 80 -3.02 4.67 4.15
C ASP A 80 -4.53 4.86 3.95
N GLY A 81 -4.99 5.32 2.79
CA GLY A 81 -6.40 5.50 2.49
C GLY A 81 -7.23 4.20 2.45
N PRO A 82 -8.50 4.30 2.02
CA PRO A 82 -9.23 5.52 1.71
C PRO A 82 -9.63 6.31 2.96
N SER A 83 -9.63 7.64 2.87
CA SER A 83 -10.09 8.56 3.92
C SER A 83 -11.14 9.53 3.37
N LYS A 84 -11.77 10.32 4.26
CA LYS A 84 -12.68 11.39 3.83
C LYS A 84 -12.02 12.42 2.90
N PHE A 85 -10.69 12.57 2.95
CA PHE A 85 -9.94 13.52 2.13
C PHE A 85 -9.65 12.98 0.73
N THR A 86 -9.58 11.65 0.57
CA THR A 86 -9.45 10.98 -0.74
C THR A 86 -10.51 11.43 -1.73
N LYS A 87 -11.75 11.69 -1.28
CA LYS A 87 -12.83 12.24 -2.13
C LYS A 87 -12.45 13.54 -2.83
N ASN A 88 -11.71 14.42 -2.16
CA ASN A 88 -11.28 15.69 -2.76
C ASN A 88 -10.12 15.47 -3.74
N LEU A 89 -9.18 14.59 -3.39
CA LEU A 89 -8.07 14.20 -4.25
C LEU A 89 -8.60 13.64 -5.59
N LEU A 90 -9.52 12.67 -5.55
CA LEU A 90 -10.10 12.03 -6.74
C LEU A 90 -10.78 12.99 -7.72
N LYS A 91 -11.31 14.13 -7.24
CA LYS A 91 -11.93 15.16 -8.11
C LYS A 91 -10.90 15.92 -8.93
N HIS A 92 -9.64 15.95 -8.49
CA HIS A 92 -8.58 16.76 -9.06
C HIS A 92 -7.45 15.92 -9.67
N LEU A 93 -7.51 14.60 -9.56
CA LEU A 93 -6.62 13.72 -10.31
C LEU A 93 -7.09 13.64 -11.77
N HIS A 94 -6.23 14.09 -12.68
CA HIS A 94 -6.49 14.06 -14.13
C HIS A 94 -5.89 12.81 -14.82
N SER A 95 -5.13 12.00 -14.10
CA SER A 95 -4.50 10.76 -14.56
C SER A 95 -4.76 9.64 -13.58
N LYS A 96 -4.64 8.39 -14.04
CA LYS A 96 -4.76 7.22 -13.16
C LYS A 96 -3.52 7.16 -12.25
N ALA A 97 -3.76 7.22 -10.94
CA ALA A 97 -2.79 6.91 -9.90
C ALA A 97 -2.98 5.49 -9.32
N THR A 98 -2.08 5.10 -8.43
CA THR A 98 -2.18 3.84 -7.66
C THR A 98 -2.45 4.14 -6.18
N PHE A 99 -3.37 3.42 -5.56
CA PHE A 99 -3.72 3.56 -4.14
C PHE A 99 -3.44 2.25 -3.40
N PHE A 100 -2.64 2.32 -2.34
CA PHE A 100 -2.40 1.21 -1.43
C PHE A 100 -3.22 1.44 -0.16
N THR A 101 -4.28 0.65 -0.01
CA THR A 101 -5.31 0.92 1.00
C THR A 101 -5.21 -0.01 2.20
N LEU A 102 -5.46 0.52 3.40
CA LEU A 102 -5.60 -0.28 4.61
C LEU A 102 -6.93 -1.02 4.62
N GLY A 103 -6.94 -2.32 4.92
CA GLY A 103 -8.16 -3.12 4.99
C GLY A 103 -9.20 -2.54 5.94
N LEU A 104 -8.76 -2.02 7.10
CA LEU A 104 -9.63 -1.29 8.04
C LEU A 104 -10.32 -0.07 7.39
N ASN A 105 -9.63 0.64 6.51
CA ASN A 105 -10.17 1.84 5.86
C ASN A 105 -11.07 1.49 4.67
N VAL A 106 -10.79 0.38 3.98
CA VAL A 106 -11.66 -0.19 2.95
C VAL A 106 -13.05 -0.48 3.52
N VAL A 107 -13.13 -1.21 4.63
CA VAL A 107 -14.43 -1.56 5.24
C VAL A 107 -15.12 -0.37 5.90
N LYS A 108 -14.38 0.64 6.36
CA LYS A 108 -14.93 1.85 6.99
C LYS A 108 -15.44 2.88 5.98
N ASN A 109 -14.85 2.94 4.78
CA ASN A 109 -15.16 3.93 3.76
C ASN A 109 -15.43 3.28 2.39
N PRO A 110 -16.40 2.35 2.30
CA PRO A 110 -16.61 1.56 1.08
C PRO A 110 -17.04 2.39 -0.13
N ASP A 111 -17.79 3.47 0.09
CA ASP A 111 -18.19 4.40 -0.97
C ASP A 111 -16.99 5.09 -1.62
N ILE A 112 -15.97 5.44 -0.82
CA ILE A 112 -14.73 6.05 -1.29
C ILE A 112 -13.90 5.03 -2.05
N TYR A 113 -13.75 3.83 -1.48
CA TYR A 113 -13.03 2.74 -2.12
C TYR A 113 -13.59 2.40 -3.50
N LEU A 114 -14.92 2.31 -3.60
CA LEU A 114 -15.61 2.07 -4.88
C LEU A 114 -15.46 3.25 -5.85
N ASP A 115 -15.42 4.50 -5.38
CA ASP A 115 -15.14 5.66 -6.24
C ASP A 115 -13.71 5.61 -6.80
N ILE A 116 -12.71 5.20 -6.01
CA ILE A 116 -11.33 4.95 -6.51
C ILE A 116 -11.36 3.89 -7.63
N LYS A 117 -12.01 2.74 -7.36
CA LYS A 117 -12.13 1.63 -8.32
C LYS A 117 -12.84 2.06 -9.61
N ASN A 118 -14.01 2.68 -9.49
CA ASN A 118 -14.86 3.06 -10.64
C ASN A 118 -14.24 4.15 -11.50
N ARG A 119 -13.35 4.97 -10.92
CA ARG A 119 -12.50 5.91 -11.67
C ARG A 119 -11.32 5.23 -12.34
N GLY A 120 -11.15 3.92 -12.26
CA GLY A 120 -10.09 3.16 -12.95
C GLY A 120 -8.69 3.40 -12.38
N HIS A 121 -8.58 3.79 -11.13
CA HIS A 121 -7.30 3.81 -10.42
C HIS A 121 -6.86 2.38 -10.07
N LEU A 122 -5.56 2.15 -9.96
CA LEU A 122 -5.05 0.86 -9.51
C LEU A 122 -5.16 0.76 -7.99
N LEU A 123 -5.67 -0.37 -7.49
CA LEU A 123 -5.83 -0.66 -6.07
C LEU A 123 -4.89 -1.79 -5.63
N GLY A 124 -4.05 -1.49 -4.63
CA GLY A 124 -3.18 -2.44 -3.95
C GLY A 124 -3.47 -2.52 -2.46
N SER A 125 -3.00 -3.58 -1.81
CA SER A 125 -3.09 -3.71 -0.36
C SER A 125 -2.00 -2.89 0.33
N HIS A 126 -2.34 -2.22 1.43
CA HIS A 126 -1.36 -1.68 2.38
C HIS A 126 -1.41 -2.44 3.72
N THR A 127 -1.75 -3.73 3.68
CA THR A 127 -2.06 -4.59 4.85
C THR A 127 -3.41 -4.25 5.50
N TRP A 128 -3.73 -4.93 6.60
CA TRP A 128 -4.96 -4.72 7.34
C TRP A 128 -4.93 -3.41 8.14
N SER A 129 -3.85 -3.20 8.90
CA SER A 129 -3.80 -2.17 9.94
C SER A 129 -2.45 -1.47 10.09
N HIS A 130 -1.63 -1.43 9.02
CA HIS A 130 -0.39 -0.66 8.97
C HIS A 130 0.68 -1.11 9.99
N LYS A 131 0.78 -2.41 10.27
CA LYS A 131 1.82 -2.93 11.18
C LYS A 131 3.16 -3.03 10.46
N PHE A 132 4.26 -2.82 11.20
CA PHE A 132 5.60 -3.04 10.68
C PHE A 132 5.88 -4.55 10.53
N LEU A 133 5.77 -5.06 9.31
CA LEU A 133 5.77 -6.50 9.03
C LEU A 133 7.01 -7.25 9.55
N PRO A 134 8.25 -6.71 9.50
CA PRO A 134 9.42 -7.41 10.03
C PRO A 134 9.40 -7.66 11.55
N SER A 135 8.54 -6.96 12.30
CA SER A 135 8.36 -7.18 13.75
C SER A 135 7.36 -8.29 14.10
N LEU A 136 6.58 -8.74 13.13
CA LEU A 136 5.45 -9.67 13.33
C LEU A 136 5.86 -11.13 13.11
N THR A 137 5.22 -12.10 13.75
CA THR A 137 5.38 -13.52 13.39
C THR A 137 4.87 -13.81 11.97
N ASN A 138 5.13 -15.02 11.45
CA ASN A 138 4.65 -15.38 10.11
C ASN A 138 3.12 -15.39 10.06
N GLU A 139 2.47 -15.94 11.07
CA GLU A 139 1.02 -15.98 11.25
C GLU A 139 0.43 -14.57 11.30
N GLU A 140 1.08 -13.65 12.02
CA GLU A 140 0.64 -12.25 12.11
C GLU A 140 0.77 -11.52 10.77
N ILE A 141 1.83 -11.74 9.99
CA ILE A 141 1.95 -11.20 8.62
C ILE A 141 0.85 -11.77 7.73
N ILE A 142 0.62 -13.08 7.79
CA ILE A 142 -0.43 -13.76 7.02
C ILE A 142 -1.78 -13.14 7.34
N ALA A 143 -2.11 -12.97 8.62
CA ALA A 143 -3.35 -12.33 9.06
C ALA A 143 -3.48 -10.88 8.53
N GLN A 144 -2.40 -10.11 8.54
CA GLN A 144 -2.39 -8.75 7.99
C GLN A 144 -2.70 -8.71 6.48
N PHE A 145 -2.21 -9.67 5.70
CA PHE A 145 -2.52 -9.75 4.27
C PHE A 145 -3.92 -10.32 4.01
N GLU A 146 -4.24 -11.44 4.62
CA GLU A 146 -5.49 -12.17 4.43
C GLU A 146 -6.72 -11.29 4.71
N TRP A 147 -6.76 -10.62 5.86
CA TRP A 147 -7.88 -9.75 6.23
C TRP A 147 -8.00 -8.53 5.32
N SER A 148 -6.88 -7.99 4.83
CA SER A 148 -6.88 -6.93 3.82
C SER A 148 -7.49 -7.42 2.50
N ILE A 149 -7.08 -8.60 2.04
CA ILE A 149 -7.59 -9.24 0.82
C ILE A 149 -9.10 -9.50 0.92
N TRP A 150 -9.58 -10.04 2.05
CA TRP A 150 -11.01 -10.28 2.25
C TRP A 150 -11.83 -9.01 2.31
N ALA A 151 -11.33 -7.94 2.93
CA ALA A 151 -12.00 -6.65 2.93
C ALA A 151 -12.12 -6.05 1.52
N MET A 152 -11.04 -6.13 0.73
CA MET A 152 -11.03 -5.70 -0.67
C MET A 152 -12.00 -6.54 -1.51
N ASN A 153 -12.08 -7.87 -1.28
CA ASN A 153 -13.04 -8.74 -1.96
C ASN A 153 -14.49 -8.42 -1.56
N ALA A 154 -14.77 -8.32 -0.27
CA ALA A 154 -16.12 -8.06 0.24
C ALA A 154 -16.66 -6.69 -0.19
N THR A 155 -15.77 -5.71 -0.39
CA THR A 155 -16.14 -4.32 -0.71
C THR A 155 -16.13 -4.05 -2.21
N GLY A 156 -15.09 -4.50 -2.91
CA GLY A 156 -14.85 -4.18 -4.32
C GLY A 156 -14.90 -5.38 -5.27
N HIS A 157 -15.21 -6.58 -4.77
CA HIS A 157 -15.30 -7.82 -5.54
C HIS A 157 -14.02 -8.16 -6.31
N HIS A 158 -12.87 -8.01 -5.63
CA HIS A 158 -11.58 -8.18 -6.26
C HIS A 158 -10.45 -8.55 -5.28
N LEU A 159 -9.37 -9.17 -5.78
CA LEU A 159 -8.20 -9.56 -4.98
C LEU A 159 -6.92 -8.83 -5.43
N PRO A 160 -6.22 -8.09 -4.55
CA PRO A 160 -5.04 -7.31 -4.94
C PRO A 160 -3.92 -8.19 -5.53
N LYS A 161 -3.23 -7.66 -6.54
CA LYS A 161 -1.96 -8.21 -7.08
C LYS A 161 -0.74 -7.47 -6.58
N TRP A 162 -0.95 -6.29 -6.03
CA TRP A 162 0.08 -5.38 -5.60
C TRP A 162 -0.11 -5.10 -4.12
N TYR A 163 0.98 -5.04 -3.38
CA TYR A 163 0.96 -4.51 -2.04
C TYR A 163 2.14 -3.58 -1.82
N ARG A 164 1.96 -2.63 -0.91
CA ARG A 164 3.06 -1.82 -0.39
C ARG A 164 3.28 -2.15 1.08
N PRO A 165 4.50 -2.48 1.51
CA PRO A 165 4.78 -2.73 2.91
C PRO A 165 4.74 -1.42 3.72
N PRO A 166 3.96 -1.34 4.82
CA PRO A 166 4.03 -0.22 5.75
C PRO A 166 5.47 0.11 6.15
N TYR A 167 5.79 1.41 6.21
CA TYR A 167 7.13 1.93 6.51
C TYR A 167 8.24 1.51 5.52
N GLY A 168 7.90 0.90 4.38
CA GLY A 168 8.88 0.21 3.54
C GLY A 168 9.48 -1.03 4.22
N GLY A 169 8.86 -1.49 5.31
CA GLY A 169 9.31 -2.60 6.13
C GLY A 169 9.09 -3.93 5.45
N ILE A 170 10.09 -4.37 4.69
CA ILE A 170 10.05 -5.62 3.93
C ILE A 170 11.41 -6.30 3.97
N ASP A 171 11.39 -7.58 4.29
CA ASP A 171 12.51 -8.51 4.20
C ASP A 171 12.10 -9.75 3.38
N ASP A 172 13.00 -10.72 3.24
CA ASP A 172 12.74 -11.92 2.43
C ASP A 172 11.65 -12.82 3.02
N ARG A 173 11.38 -12.72 4.33
CA ARG A 173 10.28 -13.42 5.01
C ARG A 173 8.94 -12.83 4.61
N VAL A 174 8.83 -11.51 4.64
CA VAL A 174 7.64 -10.77 4.18
C VAL A 174 7.37 -11.05 2.69
N ARG A 175 8.40 -11.02 1.84
CA ARG A 175 8.27 -11.33 0.41
C ARG A 175 7.78 -12.76 0.18
N ALA A 176 8.38 -13.74 0.87
CA ALA A 176 7.98 -15.13 0.74
C ALA A 176 6.49 -15.34 1.06
N ILE A 177 6.00 -14.70 2.12
CA ILE A 177 4.58 -14.77 2.52
C ILE A 177 3.69 -14.07 1.49
N ALA A 178 4.02 -12.85 1.05
CA ALA A 178 3.21 -12.12 0.07
C ALA A 178 3.07 -12.87 -1.26
N ARG A 179 4.12 -13.57 -1.70
CA ARG A 179 4.11 -14.42 -2.91
C ARG A 179 3.12 -15.59 -2.81
N MET A 180 2.86 -16.14 -1.62
CA MET A 180 1.85 -17.20 -1.44
C MET A 180 0.44 -16.70 -1.75
N PHE A 181 0.18 -15.41 -1.55
CA PHE A 181 -1.06 -14.73 -1.96
C PHE A 181 -1.04 -14.27 -3.43
N GLY A 182 0.06 -14.51 -4.15
CA GLY A 182 0.27 -14.04 -5.52
C GLY A 182 0.35 -12.52 -5.63
N MET A 183 0.84 -11.85 -4.58
CA MET A 183 1.06 -10.41 -4.56
C MET A 183 2.54 -10.06 -4.77
N GLN A 184 2.79 -8.96 -5.47
CA GLN A 184 4.13 -8.37 -5.65
C GLN A 184 4.28 -7.09 -4.85
N ALA A 185 5.48 -6.89 -4.30
CA ALA A 185 5.79 -5.71 -3.51
C ALA A 185 6.01 -4.50 -4.42
N VAL A 186 5.46 -3.36 -4.00
CA VAL A 186 5.67 -2.07 -4.63
C VAL A 186 6.27 -1.13 -3.60
N VAL A 187 7.50 -0.67 -3.86
CA VAL A 187 8.18 0.33 -3.06
C VAL A 187 8.27 1.64 -3.86
N TRP A 188 9.20 2.53 -3.53
CA TRP A 188 9.34 3.83 -4.18
C TRP A 188 10.81 4.20 -4.35
N ASP A 189 11.10 4.97 -5.39
CA ASP A 189 12.41 5.61 -5.60
C ASP A 189 12.38 7.11 -5.28
N HIS A 190 11.20 7.68 -5.02
CA HIS A 190 11.03 9.04 -4.55
C HIS A 190 10.05 9.13 -3.37
N ASP A 191 10.50 9.68 -2.25
CA ASP A 191 9.66 9.98 -1.08
C ASP A 191 9.29 11.45 -1.11
N SER A 192 8.00 11.78 -1.11
CA SER A 192 7.54 13.17 -1.07
C SER A 192 7.85 13.85 0.27
N PHE A 193 8.01 13.06 1.34
CA PHE A 193 8.05 13.52 2.73
C PHE A 193 6.82 14.36 3.14
N ASP A 194 5.66 14.14 2.51
CA ASP A 194 4.41 14.83 2.83
C ASP A 194 3.99 14.65 4.29
N TRP A 195 4.20 13.46 4.86
CA TRP A 195 3.94 13.14 6.25
C TRP A 195 4.74 14.03 7.24
N GLN A 196 5.87 14.61 6.83
CA GLN A 196 6.66 15.51 7.67
C GLN A 196 5.97 16.87 7.89
N MET A 197 4.93 17.19 7.11
CA MET A 197 4.06 18.34 7.36
C MET A 197 3.14 18.12 8.58
N GLU A 198 2.82 16.87 8.90
CA GLU A 198 1.93 16.50 10.01
C GLU A 198 2.66 16.34 11.35
N SER A 199 4.00 16.30 11.31
CA SER A 199 4.86 16.32 12.50
C SER A 199 4.59 17.56 13.37
N LYS A 200 4.85 17.44 14.67
CA LYS A 200 4.70 18.53 15.64
C LYS A 200 6.03 18.80 16.35
N PRO A 201 6.76 19.89 16.02
CA PRO A 201 6.47 20.86 14.94
C PRO A 201 6.66 20.25 13.54
N PRO A 202 6.08 20.85 12.48
CA PRO A 202 6.29 20.40 11.11
C PRO A 202 7.78 20.40 10.76
N GLN A 203 8.27 19.27 10.25
CA GLN A 203 9.67 19.11 9.86
C GLN A 203 9.94 19.60 8.42
N ARG A 204 8.90 19.59 7.58
CA ARG A 204 8.92 20.17 6.24
C ARG A 204 7.71 21.04 5.99
N THR A 205 7.92 22.07 5.18
CA THR A 205 6.85 22.92 4.65
C THR A 205 6.41 22.43 3.28
N LYS A 206 5.16 22.71 2.92
CA LYS A 206 4.61 22.49 1.57
C LYS A 206 5.52 23.01 0.46
N LYS A 207 6.07 24.22 0.63
CA LYS A 207 6.96 24.86 -0.36
C LYS A 207 8.25 24.08 -0.58
N GLN A 208 8.88 23.57 0.49
CA GLN A 208 10.09 22.75 0.37
C GLN A 208 9.81 21.47 -0.43
N ILE A 209 8.69 20.80 -0.13
CA ILE A 209 8.31 19.58 -0.84
C ILE A 209 8.05 19.87 -2.33
N LEU A 210 7.24 20.87 -2.66
CA LEU A 210 6.98 21.23 -4.07
C LEU A 210 8.24 21.60 -4.85
N ASN A 211 9.21 22.25 -4.21
CA ASN A 211 10.51 22.53 -4.84
C ASN A 211 11.28 21.24 -5.13
N ASP A 212 11.25 20.26 -4.22
CA ASP A 212 11.89 18.95 -4.40
C ASP A 212 11.22 18.17 -5.54
N ILE A 213 9.89 18.15 -5.57
CA ILE A 213 9.09 17.54 -6.65
C ILE A 213 9.41 18.17 -7.99
N SER A 214 9.53 19.50 -8.05
CA SER A 214 9.83 20.21 -9.31
C SER A 214 11.18 19.77 -9.89
N ARG A 215 12.19 19.50 -9.03
CA ARG A 215 13.49 18.98 -9.47
C ARG A 215 13.44 17.49 -9.82
N TRP A 216 12.66 16.71 -9.08
CA TRP A 216 12.49 15.28 -9.37
C TRP A 216 11.76 15.03 -10.70
N LYS A 217 10.75 15.84 -11.03
CA LYS A 217 9.98 15.76 -12.28
C LYS A 217 10.88 15.68 -13.51
N ASP A 218 11.99 16.40 -13.54
CA ASP A 218 12.92 16.46 -14.68
C ASP A 218 13.58 15.11 -14.98
N GLN A 219 13.54 14.15 -14.05
CA GLN A 219 13.98 12.77 -14.30
C GLN A 219 13.02 12.02 -15.24
N GLY A 220 11.76 12.46 -15.35
CA GLY A 220 10.75 11.90 -16.25
C GLY A 220 10.27 10.50 -15.89
N ARG A 221 10.76 9.92 -14.78
CA ARG A 221 10.56 8.53 -14.38
C ARG A 221 10.50 8.41 -12.85
N GLY A 222 9.84 7.38 -12.34
CA GLY A 222 9.87 7.02 -10.92
C GLY A 222 8.49 6.86 -10.29
N ILE A 223 8.48 6.30 -9.08
CA ILE A 223 7.31 6.05 -8.25
C ILE A 223 7.42 6.92 -7.01
N ILE A 224 6.47 7.83 -6.82
CA ILE A 224 6.44 8.73 -5.66
C ILE A 224 5.54 8.15 -4.55
N LEU A 225 6.04 8.17 -3.32
CA LEU A 225 5.29 7.89 -2.10
C LEU A 225 4.58 9.16 -1.61
N GLU A 226 3.26 9.10 -1.47
CA GLU A 226 2.38 10.13 -0.91
C GLU A 226 1.30 9.45 -0.04
N HIS A 227 0.60 10.20 0.80
CA HIS A 227 -0.43 9.69 1.72
C HIS A 227 -1.74 10.48 1.59
N ASP A 228 -2.88 9.81 1.48
CA ASP A 228 -4.18 10.45 1.24
C ASP A 228 -5.09 10.52 2.48
N VAL A 229 -4.49 10.50 3.67
CA VAL A 229 -5.20 10.47 4.97
C VAL A 229 -5.33 11.81 5.69
N TYR A 230 -4.65 12.87 5.22
CA TYR A 230 -4.76 14.22 5.76
C TYR A 230 -5.16 15.25 4.70
N LYS A 231 -5.81 16.34 5.11
CA LYS A 231 -6.21 17.41 4.19
C LYS A 231 -4.99 18.07 3.53
N SER A 232 -3.97 18.35 4.32
CA SER A 232 -2.70 18.95 3.93
C SER A 232 -1.95 18.12 2.90
N THR A 233 -1.85 16.80 3.11
CA THR A 233 -1.17 15.88 2.18
C THR A 233 -1.98 15.73 0.88
N THR A 234 -3.30 15.61 0.95
CA THR A 234 -4.15 15.57 -0.25
C THR A 234 -4.16 16.88 -1.04
N ASP A 235 -4.16 18.04 -0.38
CA ASP A 235 -4.03 19.35 -1.04
C ASP A 235 -2.65 19.50 -1.71
N LEU A 236 -1.58 18.99 -1.09
CA LEU A 236 -0.25 18.93 -1.68
C LEU A 236 -0.22 18.00 -2.91
N ALA A 237 -0.79 16.80 -2.80
CA ALA A 237 -0.86 15.82 -3.88
C ALA A 237 -1.55 16.35 -5.14
N ILE A 238 -2.59 17.20 -4.97
CA ILE A 238 -3.26 17.88 -6.09
C ILE A 238 -2.31 18.84 -6.81
N GLU A 239 -1.44 19.54 -6.08
CA GLU A 239 -0.43 20.42 -6.68
C GLU A 239 0.70 19.61 -7.32
N ILE A 240 1.11 18.51 -6.71
CA ILE A 240 2.07 17.56 -7.29
C ILE A 240 1.52 17.00 -8.61
N ASN A 241 0.24 16.62 -8.69
CA ASN A 241 -0.39 16.14 -9.93
C ASN A 241 -0.29 17.17 -11.06
N LYS A 242 -0.49 18.46 -10.75
CA LYS A 242 -0.33 19.56 -11.71
C LYS A 242 1.12 19.73 -12.17
N ILE A 243 2.08 19.61 -11.25
CA ILE A 243 3.50 19.70 -11.57
C ILE A 243 3.92 18.53 -12.46
N ILE A 244 3.63 17.29 -12.05
CA ILE A 244 4.00 16.07 -12.77
C ILE A 244 3.32 16.01 -14.14
N GLY A 245 2.07 16.45 -14.22
CA GLY A 245 1.29 16.51 -15.46
C GLY A 245 0.62 15.18 -15.81
N PRO A 246 -0.04 15.09 -16.98
CA PRO A 246 -0.96 13.98 -17.27
C PRO A 246 -0.27 12.69 -17.74
N ASN A 247 1.00 12.75 -18.14
CA ASN A 247 1.76 11.62 -18.67
C ASN A 247 2.29 10.71 -17.54
N GLN A 248 1.37 10.14 -16.79
CA GLN A 248 1.65 9.24 -15.68
C GLN A 248 1.25 7.81 -16.01
N MET A 249 1.81 6.86 -15.26
CA MET A 249 1.46 5.45 -15.30
C MET A 249 1.00 5.00 -13.91
N THR A 250 0.07 4.05 -13.87
CA THR A 250 -0.15 3.22 -12.69
C THR A 250 0.98 2.21 -12.54
N VAL A 251 1.14 1.64 -11.34
CA VAL A 251 2.21 0.67 -11.08
C VAL A 251 2.14 -0.55 -12.00
N ALA A 252 0.95 -1.01 -12.35
CA ALA A 252 0.79 -2.12 -13.29
C ALA A 252 1.32 -1.76 -14.69
N GLU A 253 1.02 -0.55 -15.18
CA GLU A 253 1.52 -0.07 -16.47
C GLU A 253 3.03 0.13 -16.48
N CYS A 254 3.64 0.43 -15.33
CA CYS A 254 5.10 0.61 -15.21
C CYS A 254 5.91 -0.65 -15.55
N VAL A 255 5.31 -1.83 -15.35
CA VAL A 255 6.00 -3.13 -15.46
C VAL A 255 5.30 -4.10 -16.41
N ASP A 256 4.39 -3.59 -17.26
CA ASP A 256 3.52 -4.41 -18.12
C ASP A 256 2.82 -5.54 -17.33
N GLY A 257 2.50 -5.24 -16.08
CA GLY A 257 1.92 -6.17 -15.12
C GLY A 257 0.41 -6.27 -15.24
N ILE A 258 -0.17 -7.05 -14.34
CA ILE A 258 -1.62 -7.24 -14.30
C ILE A 258 -2.29 -5.93 -13.85
N ASN A 259 -2.94 -5.26 -14.79
CA ASN A 259 -3.67 -4.00 -14.58
C ASN A 259 -5.08 -4.23 -14.03
N TYR A 260 -5.67 -5.40 -14.30
CA TYR A 260 -6.99 -5.74 -13.78
C TYR A 260 -6.88 -6.56 -12.51
N VAL A 261 -7.65 -6.16 -11.53
CA VAL A 261 -7.89 -7.03 -10.41
C VAL A 261 -8.78 -8.18 -10.89
N LYS A 262 -8.44 -9.43 -10.53
CA LYS A 262 -9.25 -10.59 -10.93
C LYS A 262 -10.67 -10.41 -10.36
N GLU A 263 -11.62 -10.09 -11.22
CA GLU A 263 -13.05 -10.08 -10.90
C GLU A 263 -13.55 -11.53 -11.01
N PHE A 264 -14.26 -11.98 -10.00
CA PHE A 264 -14.89 -13.30 -9.93
C PHE A 264 -16.41 -13.16 -10.02
#